data_AF-A0A315XBJ7-F1
#
_entry.id   AF-A0A315XBJ7-F1
#
_cell.length_a   1.000
_cell.length_b   1.000
_cell.length_c   1.000
_cell.angle_alpha   90.00
_cell.angle_beta   90.00
_cell.angle_gamma   90.00
#
_symmetry.space_group_name_H-M   'P 1'
#
loop_
_entity.id
_entity.type
_entity.pdbx_description
1 polymer ?
#
loop_
_entity_poly.entity_id
_entity_poly.type
_entity_poly.pdbx_seq_one_letter_code
_entity_poly.pdbx_strand_id
1 'polypeptide(L)'
;MELKEIIKQIANVSKVEIKRVAPKDCEEIKDLILRSTPDDPYEKMVVGYLTSICAECMNPDTFHLRRNNLDYIGFELEKGTIETGTAGKMLGTCMKGGKIKVNKAGGETGSSMNGGEIIADEIMGIGNTLKGKIIAGKVGTISKNQGAEIIINGVKYKRSLLDRLLGK
;
A
#
# COMPACT_ATOMS: atom_id res chain seq x y z
N MET A 1 -3.25 -7.91 -22.49
CA MET A 1 -4.37 -7.13 -21.93
C MET A 1 -3.85 -5.84 -21.29
N GLU A 2 -4.34 -4.68 -21.70
CA GLU A 2 -3.96 -3.34 -21.19
C GLU A 2 -4.74 -2.90 -19.94
N LEU A 3 -4.23 -1.91 -19.20
CA LEU A 3 -4.95 -1.31 -18.05
C LEU A 3 -6.31 -0.75 -18.47
N LYS A 4 -6.37 -0.07 -19.62
CA LYS A 4 -7.62 0.48 -20.16
C LYS A 4 -8.65 -0.59 -20.50
N GLU A 5 -8.21 -1.80 -20.84
CA GLU A 5 -9.11 -2.93 -21.11
C GLU A 5 -9.71 -3.48 -19.83
N ILE A 6 -8.95 -3.52 -18.73
CA ILE A 6 -9.49 -3.83 -17.39
C ILE A 6 -10.54 -2.80 -16.99
N ILE A 7 -10.21 -1.52 -17.10
CA ILE A 7 -11.08 -0.42 -16.66
C ILE A 7 -12.43 -0.42 -17.40
N LYS A 8 -12.42 -0.69 -18.71
CA LYS A 8 -13.66 -0.77 -19.51
C LYS A 8 -14.59 -1.92 -19.10
N GLN A 9 -14.06 -2.93 -18.41
CA GLN A 9 -14.80 -4.14 -18.06
C GLN A 9 -15.30 -4.16 -16.61
N ILE A 10 -14.90 -3.21 -15.77
CA ILE A 10 -15.33 -3.11 -14.37
C ILE A 10 -16.45 -2.09 -14.21
N ALA A 11 -17.45 -2.41 -13.39
CA ALA A 11 -18.52 -1.45 -13.08
C ALA A 11 -18.05 -0.37 -12.07
N ASN A 12 -17.11 -0.73 -11.20
CA ASN A 12 -16.53 0.15 -10.18
C ASN A 12 -15.14 -0.34 -9.76
N VAL A 13 -14.34 0.55 -9.15
CA VAL A 13 -13.03 0.20 -8.59
C VAL A 13 -13.23 -0.58 -7.30
N SER A 14 -13.07 -1.89 -7.38
CA SER A 14 -13.01 -2.77 -6.23
C SER A 14 -12.13 -3.97 -6.53
N LYS A 15 -11.57 -4.57 -5.47
CA LYS A 15 -10.75 -5.77 -5.58
C LYS A 15 -11.48 -6.92 -6.29
N VAL A 16 -12.78 -7.07 -6.01
CA VAL A 16 -13.62 -8.13 -6.60
C VAL A 16 -13.74 -7.96 -8.11
N GLU A 17 -14.11 -6.76 -8.56
CA GLU A 17 -14.26 -6.47 -9.99
C GLU A 17 -12.94 -6.59 -10.75
N ILE A 18 -11.84 -6.07 -10.18
CA ILE A 18 -10.53 -6.15 -10.81
C ILE A 18 -10.06 -7.60 -10.87
N LYS A 19 -10.22 -8.38 -9.79
CA LYS A 19 -9.87 -9.81 -9.79
C LYS A 19 -10.71 -10.63 -10.76
N ARG A 20 -11.96 -10.22 -11.06
CA ARG A 20 -12.82 -10.86 -12.05
C ARG A 20 -12.19 -10.77 -13.44
N VAL A 21 -11.72 -9.59 -13.84
CA VAL A 21 -11.27 -9.28 -15.22
C VAL A 21 -9.75 -9.34 -15.41
N ALA A 22 -8.95 -9.21 -14.35
CA ALA A 22 -7.50 -9.28 -14.42
C ALA A 22 -7.02 -10.67 -14.89
N PRO A 23 -5.78 -10.75 -15.43
CA PRO A 23 -5.20 -12.03 -15.80
C PRO A 23 -5.20 -12.98 -14.61
N LYS A 24 -5.31 -14.28 -14.86
CA LYS A 24 -5.19 -15.29 -13.81
C LYS A 24 -3.74 -15.68 -13.55
N ASP A 25 -2.90 -15.53 -14.57
CA ASP A 25 -1.48 -15.76 -14.46
C ASP A 25 -0.78 -14.60 -13.74
N CYS A 26 0.09 -14.96 -12.80
CA CYS A 26 0.78 -14.02 -11.94
C CYS A 26 1.83 -13.19 -12.72
N GLU A 27 2.49 -13.77 -13.72
CA GLU A 27 3.47 -13.05 -14.56
C GLU A 27 2.77 -12.06 -15.49
N GLU A 28 1.62 -12.42 -16.06
CA GLU A 28 0.82 -11.48 -16.86
C GLU A 28 0.36 -10.26 -16.04
N ILE A 29 0.01 -10.45 -14.76
CA ILE A 29 -0.31 -9.33 -13.86
C ILE A 29 0.93 -8.45 -13.64
N LYS A 30 2.11 -9.05 -13.41
CA LYS A 30 3.37 -8.30 -13.22
C LYS A 30 3.68 -7.44 -14.44
N ASP A 31 3.63 -8.03 -15.63
CA ASP A 31 3.87 -7.33 -16.88
C ASP A 31 2.91 -6.16 -17.06
N LEU A 32 1.62 -6.39 -16.78
CA LEU A 32 0.61 -5.33 -16.80
C LEU A 32 0.95 -4.19 -15.83
N ILE A 33 1.34 -4.48 -14.58
CA ILE A 33 1.75 -3.44 -13.62
C ILE A 33 2.96 -2.66 -14.13
N LEU A 34 3.96 -3.34 -14.72
CA LEU A 34 5.20 -2.72 -15.20
C LEU A 34 4.95 -1.76 -16.36
N ARG A 35 4.09 -2.12 -17.31
CA ARG A 35 3.82 -1.34 -18.53
C ARG A 35 2.73 -0.28 -18.37
N SER A 36 1.92 -0.34 -17.31
CA SER A 36 0.84 0.63 -17.06
C SER A 36 1.38 2.03 -16.78
N THR A 37 0.72 3.09 -17.25
CA THR A 37 1.07 4.49 -16.90
C THR A 37 -0.15 5.19 -16.32
N PRO A 38 -0.54 4.88 -15.08
CA PRO A 38 -1.77 5.40 -14.51
C PRO A 38 -1.63 6.91 -14.21
N ASP A 39 -2.53 7.71 -14.75
CA ASP A 39 -2.44 9.18 -14.66
C ASP A 39 -3.34 9.75 -13.55
N ASP A 40 -4.60 9.31 -13.52
CA ASP A 40 -5.59 9.77 -12.57
C ASP A 40 -5.73 8.85 -11.32
N PRO A 41 -6.38 9.31 -10.25
CA PRO A 41 -6.56 8.52 -9.03
C PRO A 41 -7.26 7.16 -9.24
N TYR A 42 -8.19 7.07 -10.17
CA TYR A 42 -8.94 5.84 -10.47
C TYR A 42 -7.99 4.79 -11.07
N GLU A 43 -7.22 5.16 -12.10
CA GLU A 43 -6.23 4.27 -12.72
C GLU A 43 -5.17 3.80 -11.71
N LYS A 44 -4.71 4.70 -10.85
CA LYS A 44 -3.72 4.40 -9.80
C LYS A 44 -4.25 3.39 -8.79
N MET A 45 -5.51 3.51 -8.37
CA MET A 45 -6.14 2.53 -7.48
C MET A 45 -6.27 1.16 -8.14
N VAL A 46 -6.58 1.10 -9.44
CA VAL A 46 -6.64 -0.18 -10.18
C VAL A 46 -5.28 -0.86 -10.18
N VAL A 47 -4.20 -0.12 -10.49
CA VAL A 47 -2.82 -0.64 -10.40
C VAL A 47 -2.49 -1.06 -8.97
N GLY A 48 -2.90 -0.30 -7.97
CA GLY A 48 -2.76 -0.65 -6.56
C GLY A 48 -3.36 -2.01 -6.21
N TYR A 49 -4.61 -2.28 -6.63
CA TYR A 49 -5.23 -3.59 -6.45
C TYR A 49 -4.49 -4.70 -7.19
N LEU A 50 -3.98 -4.46 -8.41
CA LEU A 50 -3.20 -5.45 -9.15
C LEU A 50 -1.94 -5.86 -8.36
N THR A 51 -1.27 -4.91 -7.68
CA THR A 51 -0.12 -5.26 -6.82
C THR A 51 -0.50 -6.20 -5.68
N SER A 52 -1.66 -5.96 -5.03
CA SER A 52 -2.17 -6.84 -3.97
C SER A 52 -2.56 -8.21 -4.50
N ILE A 53 -3.28 -8.27 -5.63
CA ILE A 53 -3.68 -9.53 -6.26
C ILE A 53 -2.45 -10.37 -6.63
N CYS A 54 -1.42 -9.75 -7.18
CA CYS A 54 -0.16 -10.42 -7.51
C CYS A 54 0.51 -11.00 -6.26
N ALA A 55 0.68 -10.20 -5.21
CA ALA A 55 1.28 -10.65 -3.95
C ALA A 55 0.49 -11.78 -3.27
N GLU A 56 -0.83 -11.73 -3.33
CA GLU A 56 -1.71 -12.75 -2.77
C GLU A 56 -1.70 -14.06 -3.55
N CYS A 57 -1.54 -13.97 -4.88
CA CYS A 57 -1.36 -15.11 -5.78
C CYS A 57 0.00 -15.79 -5.56
N MET A 58 1.05 -15.02 -5.32
CA MET A 58 2.40 -15.55 -5.07
C MET A 58 2.60 -16.13 -3.66
N ASN A 59 1.77 -15.76 -2.69
CA ASN A 59 1.94 -16.18 -1.30
C ASN A 59 2.06 -17.71 -1.14
N PRO A 60 3.14 -18.23 -0.51
CA PRO A 60 4.01 -17.55 0.45
C PRO A 60 5.24 -16.81 -0.11
N ASP A 61 5.47 -16.84 -1.43
CA ASP A 61 6.59 -16.15 -2.05
C ASP A 61 6.41 -14.61 -2.03
N THR A 62 7.54 -13.91 -2.24
CA THR A 62 7.57 -12.44 -2.23
C THR A 62 7.37 -11.89 -3.63
N PHE A 63 6.44 -10.94 -3.77
CA PHE A 63 6.32 -10.13 -4.97
C PHE A 63 7.32 -8.98 -4.95
N HIS A 64 8.41 -9.12 -5.70
CA HIS A 64 9.41 -8.06 -5.90
C HIS A 64 8.99 -7.10 -7.00
N LEU A 65 8.38 -5.97 -6.62
CA LEU A 65 7.95 -4.92 -7.54
C LEU A 65 9.14 -4.01 -7.91
N ARG A 66 9.64 -4.17 -9.13
CA ARG A 66 10.81 -3.43 -9.66
C ARG A 66 10.51 -2.00 -10.13
N ARG A 67 9.26 -1.55 -10.02
CA ARG A 67 8.83 -0.23 -10.44
C ARG A 67 8.70 0.72 -9.25
N ASN A 68 9.27 1.90 -9.38
CA ASN A 68 9.24 2.93 -8.34
C ASN A 68 8.12 3.94 -8.54
N ASN A 69 7.81 4.67 -7.48
CA ASN A 69 6.88 5.81 -7.42
C ASN A 69 5.44 5.49 -7.81
N LEU A 70 5.02 4.23 -7.69
CA LEU A 70 3.62 3.85 -7.83
C LEU A 70 2.85 4.22 -6.56
N ASP A 71 1.75 4.94 -6.75
CA ASP A 71 0.77 5.19 -5.69
C ASP A 71 -0.03 3.91 -5.40
N TYR A 72 -0.61 3.81 -4.21
CA TYR A 72 -1.53 2.72 -3.81
C TYR A 72 -0.95 1.29 -3.87
N ILE A 73 0.37 1.11 -3.87
CA ILE A 73 0.97 -0.24 -3.75
C ILE A 73 0.40 -0.94 -2.50
N GLY A 74 -0.08 -2.17 -2.66
CA GLY A 74 -0.67 -2.95 -1.57
C GLY A 74 -2.07 -2.48 -1.13
N PHE A 75 -2.82 -1.81 -2.01
CA PHE A 75 -4.19 -1.38 -1.71
C PHE A 75 -5.09 -2.59 -1.37
N GLU A 76 -5.66 -2.59 -0.17
CA GLU A 76 -6.41 -3.72 0.41
C GLU A 76 -5.67 -5.07 0.37
N LEU A 77 -4.36 -5.07 0.56
CA LEU A 77 -3.59 -6.30 0.72
C LEU A 77 -4.11 -7.10 1.93
N GLU A 78 -4.40 -8.38 1.71
CA GLU A 78 -4.95 -9.29 2.73
C GLU A 78 -3.92 -10.31 3.21
N LYS A 79 -2.99 -10.74 2.35
CA LYS A 79 -1.91 -11.69 2.65
C LYS A 79 -0.77 -11.57 1.63
N GLY A 80 0.33 -12.28 1.85
CA GLY A 80 1.51 -12.21 0.98
C GLY A 80 2.46 -11.07 1.33
N THR A 81 3.57 -10.98 0.59
CA THR A 81 4.62 -9.99 0.82
C THR A 81 4.93 -9.21 -0.46
N ILE A 82 4.99 -7.89 -0.36
CA ILE A 82 5.46 -6.99 -1.43
C ILE A 82 6.79 -6.38 -0.99
N GLU A 83 7.78 -6.39 -1.89
CA GLU A 83 9.03 -5.65 -1.71
C GLU A 83 9.27 -4.71 -2.89
N THR A 84 9.61 -3.46 -2.61
CA THR A 84 9.89 -2.45 -3.65
C THR A 84 10.91 -1.41 -3.18
N GLY A 85 11.52 -0.69 -4.12
CA GLY A 85 12.50 0.35 -3.78
C GLY A 85 11.83 1.60 -3.22
N THR A 86 11.02 2.27 -4.02
CA THR A 86 10.32 3.51 -3.64
C THR A 86 8.85 3.44 -4.00
N ALA A 87 7.99 3.63 -3.02
CA ALA A 87 6.55 3.77 -3.19
C ALA A 87 6.15 5.25 -3.27
N GLY A 88 5.10 5.51 -4.07
CA GLY A 88 4.42 6.80 -4.08
C GLY A 88 3.55 6.99 -2.83
N LYS A 89 2.47 7.75 -2.97
CA LYS A 89 1.50 8.03 -1.91
C LYS A 89 0.60 6.82 -1.65
N MET A 90 -0.06 6.81 -0.50
CA MET A 90 -1.14 5.87 -0.18
C MET A 90 -0.70 4.39 -0.12
N LEU A 91 0.60 4.11 0.09
CA LEU A 91 1.11 2.75 0.28
C LEU A 91 0.34 2.02 1.38
N GLY A 92 -0.13 0.80 1.10
CA GLY A 92 -0.84 -0.05 2.08
C GLY A 92 -2.16 0.53 2.55
N THR A 93 -2.80 1.40 1.75
CA THR A 93 -4.11 1.96 2.11
C THR A 93 -5.13 0.83 2.20
N CYS A 94 -5.99 0.87 3.22
CA CYS A 94 -7.00 -0.16 3.51
C CYS A 94 -6.44 -1.58 3.66
N MET A 95 -5.13 -1.74 3.89
CA MET A 95 -4.47 -3.04 4.10
C MET A 95 -5.09 -3.77 5.30
N LYS A 96 -5.40 -5.05 5.13
CA LYS A 96 -6.07 -5.92 6.12
C LYS A 96 -5.10 -6.97 6.69
N GLY A 97 -4.03 -7.29 5.97
CA GLY A 97 -3.03 -8.26 6.35
C GLY A 97 -1.84 -8.24 5.39
N GLY A 98 -0.98 -9.26 5.46
CA GLY A 98 0.25 -9.32 4.65
C GLY A 98 1.37 -8.40 5.14
N LYS A 99 2.41 -8.26 4.31
CA LYS A 99 3.60 -7.46 4.61
C LYS A 99 4.04 -6.63 3.41
N ILE A 100 4.43 -5.39 3.65
CA ILE A 100 5.07 -4.54 2.63
C ILE A 100 6.41 -4.07 3.18
N LYS A 101 7.50 -4.32 2.44
CA LYS A 101 8.81 -3.73 2.73
C LYS A 101 9.20 -2.78 1.61
N VAL A 102 9.69 -1.60 1.98
CA VAL A 102 10.04 -0.56 1.02
C VAL A 102 11.22 0.25 1.54
N ASN A 103 12.07 0.82 0.69
CA ASN A 103 13.10 1.73 1.21
C ASN A 103 12.44 3.08 1.57
N LYS A 104 11.69 3.66 0.62
CA LYS A 104 11.00 4.96 0.80
C LYS A 104 9.53 4.89 0.48
N ALA A 105 8.68 5.45 1.32
CA ALA A 105 7.24 5.58 1.08
C ALA A 105 6.78 7.04 1.08
N GLY A 106 5.80 7.36 0.24
CA GLY A 106 5.20 8.68 0.15
C GLY A 106 4.23 9.01 1.29
N GLY A 107 3.50 10.11 1.12
CA GLY A 107 2.50 10.57 2.09
C GLY A 107 1.27 9.66 2.16
N GLU A 108 0.52 9.77 3.26
CA GLU A 108 -0.67 8.96 3.55
C GLU A 108 -0.42 7.45 3.56
N THR A 109 0.81 7.02 3.87
CA THR A 109 1.15 5.61 4.02
C THR A 109 0.35 4.99 5.17
N GLY A 110 -0.26 3.83 4.91
CA GLY A 110 -1.09 3.10 5.86
C GLY A 110 -2.48 3.70 6.09
N SER A 111 -2.94 4.64 5.26
CA SER A 111 -4.27 5.24 5.45
C SER A 111 -5.37 4.17 5.49
N SER A 112 -6.22 4.21 6.51
CA SER A 112 -7.27 3.22 6.79
C SER A 112 -6.77 1.76 6.93
N MET A 113 -5.47 1.55 7.18
CA MET A 113 -4.92 0.22 7.43
C MET A 113 -5.55 -0.40 8.68
N ASN A 114 -6.07 -1.62 8.54
CA ASN A 114 -6.77 -2.39 9.57
C ASN A 114 -6.07 -3.71 9.92
N GLY A 115 -4.85 -3.91 9.43
CA GLY A 115 -4.01 -5.06 9.77
C GLY A 115 -2.76 -5.14 8.89
N GLY A 116 -1.91 -6.13 9.16
CA GLY A 116 -0.65 -6.32 8.42
C GLY A 116 0.52 -5.49 8.95
N GLU A 117 1.65 -5.54 8.23
CA GLU A 117 2.90 -4.89 8.61
C GLU A 117 3.52 -4.11 7.43
N ILE A 118 3.85 -2.83 7.65
CA ILE A 118 4.62 -2.01 6.72
C ILE A 118 6.00 -1.73 7.34
N ILE A 119 7.06 -2.00 6.61
CA ILE A 119 8.45 -1.76 7.03
C ILE A 119 9.10 -0.82 6.01
N ALA A 120 9.67 0.30 6.48
CA ALA A 120 10.33 1.27 5.63
C ALA A 120 11.61 1.86 6.24
N ASP A 121 12.55 2.33 5.42
CA ASP A 121 13.65 3.16 5.93
C ASP A 121 13.13 4.58 6.20
N GLU A 122 12.38 5.14 5.26
CA GLU A 122 11.78 6.48 5.36
C GLU A 122 10.33 6.49 4.88
N ILE A 123 9.46 7.14 5.66
CA ILE A 123 8.07 7.42 5.29
C ILE A 123 7.86 8.94 5.31
N MET A 124 7.45 9.51 4.18
CA MET A 124 7.18 10.95 4.12
C MET A 124 6.02 11.35 5.05
N GLY A 125 4.94 10.57 5.07
CA GLY A 125 3.81 10.80 5.97
C GLY A 125 2.98 9.55 6.20
N ILE A 126 2.61 9.31 7.46
CA ILE A 126 1.68 8.24 7.86
C ILE A 126 0.26 8.81 7.89
N GLY A 127 -0.67 8.16 7.18
CA GLY A 127 -2.09 8.50 7.15
C GLY A 127 -2.82 8.11 8.44
N ASN A 128 -4.14 8.30 8.50
CA ASN A 128 -4.91 7.81 9.65
C ASN A 128 -4.97 6.28 9.63
N THR A 129 -4.53 5.59 10.69
CA THR A 129 -4.53 4.12 10.76
C THR A 129 -5.59 3.61 11.73
N LEU A 130 -6.11 2.40 11.49
CA LEU A 130 -7.07 1.74 12.40
C LEU A 130 -6.38 0.67 13.26
N LYS A 131 -5.52 -0.16 12.65
CA LYS A 131 -4.77 -1.26 13.30
C LYS A 131 -3.52 -1.60 12.49
N GLY A 132 -2.79 -2.62 12.92
CA GLY A 132 -1.62 -3.17 12.25
C GLY A 132 -0.32 -2.59 12.81
N LYS A 133 0.77 -2.71 12.05
CA LYS A 133 2.10 -2.31 12.50
C LYS A 133 2.87 -1.57 11.41
N ILE A 134 3.49 -0.44 11.77
CA ILE A 134 4.37 0.33 10.89
C ILE A 134 5.73 0.47 11.58
N ILE A 135 6.78 0.03 10.91
CA ILE A 135 8.17 0.19 11.36
C ILE A 135 8.89 1.08 10.37
N ALA A 136 9.47 2.18 10.85
CA ALA A 136 10.21 3.12 10.00
C ALA A 136 11.54 3.53 10.64
N GLY A 137 12.58 3.78 9.85
CA GLY A 137 13.79 4.47 10.33
C GLY A 137 13.51 5.95 10.61
N LYS A 138 12.78 6.59 9.70
CA LYS A 138 12.41 8.01 9.76
C LYS A 138 10.97 8.22 9.28
N VAL A 139 10.25 9.13 9.92
CA VAL A 139 8.91 9.56 9.50
C VAL A 139 8.84 11.08 9.45
N GLY A 140 8.33 11.65 8.36
CA GLY A 140 8.14 13.09 8.22
C GLY A 140 6.93 13.61 9.01
N THR A 141 5.72 13.18 8.64
CA THR A 141 4.49 13.53 9.33
C THR A 141 3.70 12.31 9.78
N ILE A 142 2.90 12.45 10.84
CA ILE A 142 2.00 11.40 11.32
C ILE A 142 0.63 12.04 11.54
N SER A 143 -0.38 11.51 10.85
CA SER A 143 -1.77 11.95 11.02
C SER A 143 -2.28 11.71 12.44
N LYS A 144 -3.37 12.40 12.80
CA LYS A 144 -3.85 12.46 14.18
C LYS A 144 -4.37 11.12 14.72
N ASN A 145 -5.09 10.38 13.89
CA ASN A 145 -5.80 9.18 14.32
C ASN A 145 -4.95 7.95 14.02
N GLN A 146 -4.41 7.34 15.08
CA GLN A 146 -3.51 6.20 14.97
C GLN A 146 -3.99 5.05 15.84
N GLY A 147 -4.30 3.93 15.20
CA GLY A 147 -4.55 2.65 15.87
C GLY A 147 -3.52 1.57 15.55
N ALA A 148 -2.61 1.82 14.59
CA ALA A 148 -1.46 0.96 14.35
C ALA A 148 -0.39 1.11 15.46
N GLU A 149 0.36 0.04 15.70
CA GLU A 149 1.62 0.14 16.42
C GLU A 149 2.68 0.76 15.49
N ILE A 150 3.12 1.97 15.81
CA ILE A 150 4.13 2.68 15.05
C ILE A 150 5.46 2.65 15.82
N ILE A 151 6.53 2.21 15.16
CA ILE A 151 7.88 2.14 15.70
C ILE A 151 8.80 2.95 14.79
N ILE A 152 9.47 3.96 15.33
CA ILE A 152 10.34 4.86 14.59
C ILE A 152 11.74 4.78 15.19
N ASN A 153 12.72 4.39 14.38
CA ASN A 153 14.11 4.17 14.81
C ASN A 153 14.21 3.29 16.07
N GLY A 154 13.44 2.19 16.11
CA GLY A 154 13.38 1.26 17.24
C GLY A 154 12.55 1.73 18.44
N VAL A 155 12.03 2.96 18.43
CA VAL A 155 11.24 3.52 19.54
C VAL A 155 9.76 3.53 19.18
N LYS A 156 8.91 2.97 20.05
CA LYS A 156 7.46 3.02 19.88
C LYS A 156 6.96 4.46 19.95
N TYR A 157 6.34 4.93 18.87
CA TYR A 157 5.72 6.24 18.81
C TYR A 157 4.54 6.30 19.78
N LYS A 158 4.54 7.33 20.63
CA LYS A 158 3.43 7.69 21.51
C LYS A 158 3.13 9.15 21.30
N ARG A 159 1.91 9.46 20.89
CA ARG A 159 1.47 10.86 20.80
C ARG A 159 1.44 11.48 22.20
N SER A 160 2.07 12.65 22.35
CA SER A 160 2.16 13.34 23.63
C SER A 160 0.76 13.73 24.14
N LEU A 161 0.62 13.92 25.45
CA LEU A 161 -0.65 14.33 26.04
C LEU A 161 -1.08 15.73 25.56
N LEU A 162 -0.10 16.62 25.34
CA LEU A 162 -0.32 17.99 24.85
C LEU A 162 -0.84 18.01 23.42
N ASP A 163 -0.31 17.16 22.53
CA ASP A 163 -0.80 17.07 21.15
C ASP A 163 -2.24 16.55 21.08
N ARG A 164 -2.64 15.71 22.04
CA ARG A 164 -4.03 15.23 22.16
C ARG A 164 -4.98 16.34 22.61
N LEU A 165 -4.56 17.14 23.60
CA LEU A 165 -5.39 18.22 24.16
C LEU A 165 -5.52 19.43 23.23
N LEU A 166 -4.46 19.75 22.48
CA LEU A 166 -4.44 20.91 21.60
C LEU A 166 -4.99 20.63 20.20
N GLY A 167 -5.37 19.38 19.91
CA GLY A 167 -5.89 18.98 18.61
C GLY A 167 -4.93 19.26 17.45
N LYS A 168 -3.62 19.41 17.70
CA LYS A 168 -2.57 19.65 16.69
C LYS A 168 -1.95 18.34 16.23
#